data_AF-A0A955NNG8-F1
#
_entry.id   AF-A0A955NNG8-F1
#
_cell.length_a   1.000
_cell.length_b   1.000
_cell.length_c   1.000
_cell.angle_alpha   90.00
_cell.angle_beta   90.00
_cell.angle_gamma   90.00
#
_symmetry.space_group_name_H-M   'P 1'
#
loop_
_entity.id
_entity.type
_entity.pdbx_description
1 polymer ?
#
loop_
_entity_poly.entity_id
_entity_poly.type
_entity_poly.pdbx_seq_one_letter_code
_entity_poly.pdbx_strand_id
1 'polypeptide(L)'
;ATSDLVSNDEAPIEITYDRFGFELNELEAFEYAMRYLKSVLEDWNLPLYTVYIPGYGELDHSKNQFSKTFEIVMRQLEIPHLDLTDHLSMEDYYRIDGHFNSRGHRTAAEEIVRFLTEAGALEKDRAHPALTGVAPQDGDAARIVTAAE
;
A
#
# COMPACT_ATOMS: atom_id res chain seq x y z
N ALA A 1 -37.89 -19.98 9.88
CA ALA A 1 -36.70 -19.68 10.69
C ALA A 1 -35.90 -20.95 10.84
N THR A 2 -34.85 -21.10 10.03
CA THR A 2 -33.69 -21.96 10.31
C THR A 2 -32.51 -21.22 9.70
N SER A 3 -31.72 -20.68 10.62
CA SER A 3 -30.49 -19.92 10.40
C SER A 3 -29.39 -20.93 10.11
N ASP A 4 -28.97 -21.05 8.86
CA ASP A 4 -27.72 -21.73 8.53
C ASP A 4 -26.57 -20.80 8.92
N LEU A 5 -25.98 -21.11 10.07
CA LEU A 5 -24.71 -20.55 10.53
C LEU A 5 -23.64 -21.03 9.56
N VAL A 6 -23.15 -20.14 8.71
CA VAL A 6 -21.93 -20.33 7.94
C VAL A 6 -20.79 -20.47 8.96
N SER A 7 -20.18 -21.65 9.04
CA SER A 7 -18.98 -21.86 9.83
C SER A 7 -17.86 -21.00 9.25
N ASN A 8 -17.34 -20.09 10.07
CA ASN A 8 -16.02 -19.51 9.83
C ASN A 8 -14.99 -20.61 10.06
N ASP A 9 -14.79 -21.45 9.05
CA ASP A 9 -13.55 -22.21 8.95
C ASP A 9 -12.45 -21.20 8.66
N GLU A 10 -11.78 -20.74 9.71
CA GLU A 10 -10.51 -20.03 9.59
C GLU A 10 -9.59 -20.92 8.75
N ALA A 11 -9.23 -20.46 7.56
CA ALA A 11 -8.26 -21.15 6.74
C ALA A 11 -7.00 -21.40 7.59
N PRO A 12 -6.44 -22.62 7.59
CA PRO A 12 -5.26 -22.90 8.37
C PRO A 12 -4.17 -21.91 7.97
N ILE A 13 -3.63 -21.20 8.95
CA ILE A 13 -2.47 -20.31 8.75
C ILE A 13 -1.34 -21.22 8.25
N GLU A 14 -1.04 -21.13 6.96
CA GLU A 14 0.04 -21.89 6.35
C GLU A 14 1.36 -21.31 6.88
N ILE A 15 1.99 -22.04 7.81
CA ILE A 15 3.27 -21.64 8.40
C ILE A 15 4.34 -21.79 7.31
N THR A 16 4.96 -20.68 6.92
CA THR A 16 6.06 -20.68 5.95
C THR A 16 7.36 -21.07 6.65
N TYR A 17 8.02 -22.09 6.13
CA TYR A 17 9.32 -22.56 6.63
C TYR A 17 10.46 -22.10 5.70
N ASP A 18 11.64 -21.86 6.26
CA ASP A 18 12.85 -21.64 5.48
C ASP A 18 13.32 -22.92 4.76
N ARG A 19 14.37 -22.81 3.93
CA ARG A 19 14.94 -23.95 3.18
C ARG A 19 15.55 -25.06 4.07
N PHE A 20 15.61 -24.85 5.38
CA PHE A 20 16.15 -25.77 6.38
C PHE A 20 15.07 -26.31 7.33
N GLY A 21 13.80 -25.92 7.14
CA GLY A 21 12.66 -26.39 7.93
C GLY A 21 12.42 -25.61 9.23
N PHE A 22 12.98 -24.41 9.38
CA PHE A 22 12.68 -23.50 10.49
C PHE A 22 11.51 -22.58 10.17
N GLU A 23 10.64 -22.34 11.15
CA GLU A 23 9.57 -21.36 11.03
C GLU A 23 10.17 -19.96 10.84
N LEU A 24 9.72 -19.26 9.80
CA LEU A 24 10.15 -17.89 9.55
C LEU A 24 9.58 -16.97 10.62
N ASN A 25 10.41 -16.08 11.17
CA ASN A 25 9.88 -14.97 11.95
C ASN A 25 9.17 -13.95 11.04
N GLU A 26 8.44 -13.00 11.63
CA GLU A 26 7.63 -12.03 10.87
C GLU A 26 8.43 -11.23 9.83
N LEU A 27 9.68 -10.86 10.15
CA LEU A 27 10.57 -10.14 9.23
C LEU A 27 10.99 -11.04 8.06
N GLU A 28 11.39 -12.28 8.34
CA GLU A 28 11.82 -13.23 7.32
C GLU A 28 10.66 -13.64 6.40
N ALA A 29 9.46 -13.81 6.96
CA ALA A 29 8.24 -14.08 6.20
C ALA A 29 7.88 -12.90 5.30
N PHE A 30 7.97 -11.67 5.82
CA PHE A 30 7.72 -10.46 5.03
C PHE A 30 8.75 -10.30 3.89
N GLU A 31 10.05 -10.45 4.18
CA GLU A 31 11.09 -10.42 3.15
C GLU A 31 10.87 -11.48 2.08
N TYR A 32 10.57 -12.72 2.49
CA TYR A 32 10.30 -13.81 1.57
C TYR A 32 9.12 -13.49 0.64
N ALA A 33 8.00 -13.02 1.20
CA ALA A 33 6.82 -12.66 0.43
C ALA A 33 7.12 -11.52 -0.56
N MET A 34 7.86 -10.50 -0.13
CA MET A 34 8.23 -9.37 -0.99
C MET A 34 9.19 -9.76 -2.11
N ARG A 35 10.15 -10.64 -1.82
CA ARG A 35 11.07 -11.20 -2.81
C ARG A 35 10.34 -12.04 -3.85
N TYR A 36 9.40 -12.87 -3.40
CA TYR A 36 8.57 -13.68 -4.29
C TYR A 36 7.69 -12.80 -5.20
N LEU A 37 7.00 -11.81 -4.61
CA LEU A 37 6.17 -10.85 -5.36
C LEU A 37 7.01 -10.11 -6.43
N LYS A 38 8.19 -9.60 -6.05
CA LYS A 38 9.11 -8.95 -6.99
C LYS A 38 9.47 -9.86 -8.17
N SER A 39 9.83 -11.11 -7.90
CA SER A 39 10.17 -12.09 -8.95
C SER A 39 9.01 -12.34 -9.91
N VAL A 40 7.79 -12.49 -9.41
CA VAL A 40 6.60 -12.72 -10.25
C VAL A 40 6.30 -11.51 -11.13
N LEU A 41 6.44 -10.29 -10.59
CA LEU A 41 6.21 -9.07 -11.37
C LEU A 41 7.31 -8.82 -12.41
N GLU A 42 8.56 -9.17 -12.09
CA GLU A 42 9.67 -9.12 -13.05
C GLU A 42 9.45 -10.07 -14.23
N ASP A 43 8.96 -11.29 -13.99
CA ASP A 43 8.58 -12.24 -15.05
C ASP A 43 7.48 -11.68 -15.97
N TRP A 44 6.63 -10.78 -15.45
CA TRP A 44 5.57 -10.11 -16.20
C TRP A 44 5.99 -8.74 -16.76
N ASN A 45 7.25 -8.34 -16.58
CA ASN A 45 7.76 -7.02 -16.96
C ASN A 45 6.92 -5.86 -16.37
N LEU A 46 6.44 -6.03 -15.14
CA LEU A 46 5.70 -5.02 -14.39
C LEU A 46 6.60 -4.42 -13.30
N PRO A 47 6.69 -3.08 -13.20
CA PRO A 47 7.44 -2.46 -12.12
C PRO A 47 6.71 -2.59 -10.78
N LEU A 48 7.46 -2.82 -9.71
CA LEU A 48 6.96 -2.86 -8.35
C LEU A 48 7.35 -1.57 -7.60
N TYR A 49 6.34 -0.89 -7.07
CA TYR A 49 6.48 0.24 -6.16
C TYR A 49 5.75 -0.09 -4.87
N THR A 50 6.30 0.29 -3.73
CA THR A 50 5.69 0.01 -2.42
C THR A 50 5.49 1.28 -1.62
N VAL A 51 4.45 1.31 -0.80
CA VAL A 51 4.12 2.46 0.04
C VAL A 51 3.80 1.93 1.42
N TYR A 52 4.50 2.43 2.43
CA TYR A 52 4.14 2.17 3.83
C TYR A 52 3.12 3.20 4.30
N ILE A 53 2.01 2.68 4.84
CA ILE A 53 0.89 3.46 5.36
C ILE A 53 0.93 3.34 6.88
N PRO A 54 1.33 4.39 7.61
CA PRO A 54 1.36 4.37 9.07
C PRO A 54 -0.05 4.29 9.65
N GLY A 55 -0.23 3.51 10.71
CA GLY A 55 -1.40 3.63 11.57
C GLY A 55 -1.39 4.93 12.39
N TYR A 56 -2.55 5.31 12.93
CA TYR A 56 -2.69 6.50 13.78
C TYR A 56 -1.68 6.58 14.94
N GLY A 57 -1.40 5.45 15.60
CA GLY A 57 -0.44 5.37 16.71
C GLY A 57 1.03 5.27 16.28
N GLU A 58 1.29 5.20 14.98
CA GLU A 58 2.58 4.80 14.40
C GLU A 58 3.32 5.95 13.72
N LEU A 59 2.78 7.17 13.82
CA LEU A 59 3.37 8.40 13.29
C LEU A 59 4.70 8.82 13.96
N ASP A 60 5.10 8.11 15.03
CA ASP A 60 6.42 8.28 15.64
C ASP A 60 7.38 7.17 15.15
N HIS A 61 8.18 7.51 14.14
CA HIS A 61 9.25 6.67 13.57
C HIS A 61 10.17 6.04 14.61
N SER A 62 10.42 6.73 15.73
CA SER A 62 11.31 6.18 16.76
C SER A 62 10.73 4.93 17.42
N LYS A 63 9.40 4.78 17.39
CA LYS A 63 8.64 3.71 18.05
C LYS A 63 8.05 2.69 17.09
N ASN A 64 7.97 3.01 15.80
CA ASN A 64 7.41 2.13 14.79
C ASN A 64 8.47 1.14 14.24
N GLN A 65 8.51 -0.05 14.84
CA GLN A 65 9.43 -1.11 14.38
C GLN A 65 9.06 -1.63 12.99
N PHE A 66 7.79 -1.59 12.61
CA PHE A 66 7.35 -2.13 11.33
C PHE A 66 7.78 -1.21 10.16
N SER A 67 7.67 0.11 10.30
CA SER A 67 8.22 1.07 9.31
C SER A 67 9.72 0.82 9.06
N LYS A 68 10.52 0.62 10.12
CA LYS A 68 11.95 0.32 10.00
C LYS A 68 12.21 -1.02 9.28
N THR A 69 11.46 -2.05 9.65
CA THR A 69 11.50 -3.36 8.98
C THR A 69 11.17 -3.20 7.49
N PHE A 70 10.08 -2.49 7.16
CA PHE A 70 9.68 -2.20 5.79
C PHE A 70 10.82 -1.51 5.03
N GLU A 71 11.40 -0.44 5.59
CA GLU A 71 12.49 0.29 4.96
C GLU A 71 13.72 -0.60 4.70
N ILE A 72 14.13 -1.40 5.69
CA ILE A 72 15.28 -2.31 5.56
C ILE A 72 15.04 -3.32 4.43
N VAL A 73 13.89 -3.98 4.41
CA VAL A 73 13.56 -5.00 3.39
C VAL A 73 13.47 -4.37 2.01
N MET A 74 12.80 -3.22 1.86
CA MET A 74 12.67 -2.57 0.55
C MET A 74 14.03 -2.12 0.01
N ARG A 75 14.92 -1.60 0.87
CA ARG A 75 16.30 -1.27 0.49
C ARG A 75 17.11 -2.49 0.09
N GLN A 76 17.01 -3.59 0.83
CA GLN A 76 17.71 -4.84 0.51
C GLN A 76 17.27 -5.46 -0.81
N LEU A 77 15.98 -5.35 -1.14
CA LEU A 77 15.41 -5.88 -2.38
C LEU A 77 15.49 -4.89 -3.54
N GLU A 78 16.06 -3.69 -3.32
CA GLU A 78 16.14 -2.61 -4.32
C GLU A 78 14.76 -2.24 -4.89
N ILE A 79 13.72 -2.32 -4.06
CA ILE A 79 12.35 -1.94 -4.44
C ILE A 79 12.17 -0.45 -4.15
N PRO A 80 11.78 0.37 -5.14
CA PRO A 80 11.37 1.75 -4.90
C PRO A 80 10.23 1.79 -3.88
N HIS A 81 10.40 2.61 -2.84
CA HIS A 81 9.43 2.71 -1.75
C HIS A 81 9.22 4.14 -1.26
N LEU A 82 8.04 4.39 -0.71
CA LEU A 82 7.65 5.61 -0.01
C LEU A 82 7.16 5.25 1.39
N ASP A 83 7.68 5.93 2.42
CA ASP A 83 7.14 5.86 3.77
C ASP A 83 6.32 7.13 4.05
N LEU A 84 5.01 6.99 4.33
CA LEU A 84 4.12 8.13 4.57
C LEU A 84 4.14 8.67 6.01
N THR A 85 4.93 8.10 6.91
CA THR A 85 4.99 8.49 8.33
C THR A 85 5.35 9.95 8.54
N ASP A 86 6.30 10.50 7.76
CA ASP A 86 6.67 11.93 7.84
C ASP A 86 5.74 12.87 7.05
N HIS A 87 4.82 12.30 6.26
CA HIS A 87 3.93 13.06 5.39
C HIS A 87 2.54 13.26 5.99
N LEU A 88 2.23 12.52 7.06
CA LEU A 88 0.93 12.50 7.71
C LEU A 88 1.04 13.00 9.15
N SER A 89 -0.08 13.48 9.67
CA SER A 89 -0.22 13.98 11.03
C SER A 89 -1.41 13.34 11.73
N MET A 90 -1.50 13.45 13.06
CA MET A 90 -2.63 12.91 13.84
C MET A 90 -3.99 13.48 13.41
N GLU A 91 -4.00 14.67 12.79
CA GLU A 91 -5.22 15.30 12.28
C GLU A 91 -5.70 14.71 10.95
N ASP A 92 -4.90 13.88 10.29
CA ASP A 92 -5.24 13.20 9.03
C ASP A 92 -6.07 11.94 9.22
N TYR A 93 -6.43 11.63 10.46
CA TYR A 93 -7.14 10.43 10.85
C TYR A 93 -8.45 10.74 11.55
N TYR A 94 -9.39 9.81 11.49
CA TYR A 94 -10.51 9.76 12.40
C TYR A 94 -10.05 9.20 13.74
N ARG A 95 -10.28 9.96 14.82
CA ARG A 95 -9.91 9.54 16.19
C ARG A 95 -10.63 8.28 16.67
N ILE A 96 -11.78 7.96 16.07
CA ILE A 96 -12.64 6.86 16.51
C ILE A 96 -12.15 5.49 16.04
N ASP A 97 -11.52 5.41 14.87
CA ASP A 97 -11.15 4.14 14.24
C ASP A 97 -9.69 4.10 13.74
N GLY A 98 -8.97 5.23 13.76
CA GLY A 98 -7.57 5.29 13.34
C GLY A 98 -7.36 5.17 11.82
N HIS A 99 -8.41 5.26 11.00
CA HIS A 99 -8.29 5.35 9.54
C HIS A 99 -8.11 6.79 9.09
N PHE A 100 -7.60 6.99 7.88
CA PHE A 100 -7.53 8.30 7.28
C PHE A 100 -8.91 8.95 7.16
N ASN A 101 -8.96 10.25 7.43
CA ASN A 101 -10.07 11.08 6.99
C ASN A 101 -9.85 11.56 5.55
N SER A 102 -10.79 12.32 5.00
CA SER A 102 -10.68 12.82 3.61
C SER A 102 -9.40 13.62 3.34
N ARG A 103 -8.89 14.34 4.35
CA ARG A 103 -7.64 15.10 4.25
C ARG A 103 -6.44 14.15 4.19
N GLY A 104 -6.38 13.15 5.08
CA GLY A 104 -5.33 12.14 5.08
C GLY A 104 -5.26 11.34 3.79
N HIS A 105 -6.41 10.90 3.26
CA HIS A 105 -6.47 10.24 1.96
C HIS A 105 -5.91 11.13 0.84
N ARG A 106 -6.25 12.42 0.84
CA ARG A 106 -5.75 13.37 -0.15
C ARG A 106 -4.24 13.56 -0.04
N THR A 107 -3.72 13.80 1.16
CA THR A 107 -2.28 13.96 1.40
C THR A 107 -1.50 12.72 0.97
N ALA A 108 -1.95 11.53 1.38
CA ALA A 108 -1.33 10.28 0.94
C ALA A 108 -1.32 10.13 -0.59
N ALA A 109 -2.44 10.43 -1.25
CA ALA A 109 -2.53 10.34 -2.71
C ALA A 109 -1.59 11.32 -3.43
N GLU A 110 -1.50 12.58 -2.98
CA GLU A 110 -0.61 13.59 -3.55
C GLU A 110 0.87 13.15 -3.44
N GLU A 111 1.25 12.57 -2.30
CA GLU A 111 2.59 12.05 -2.05
C GLU A 111 2.94 10.83 -2.90
N ILE A 112 1.99 9.88 -3.04
CA ILE A 112 2.16 8.70 -3.91
C ILE A 112 2.32 9.15 -5.38
N VAL A 113 1.52 10.10 -5.85
CA VAL A 113 1.64 10.62 -7.22
C VAL A 113 3.00 11.29 -7.42
N ARG A 114 3.47 12.09 -6.46
CA ARG A 114 4.79 12.73 -6.53
C ARG A 114 5.89 11.68 -6.63
N PHE A 115 5.87 10.69 -5.73
CA PHE A 115 6.84 9.58 -5.72
C PHE A 115 6.87 8.82 -7.04
N LEU A 116 5.71 8.43 -7.58
CA LEU A 116 5.63 7.72 -8.86
C LEU A 116 6.09 8.58 -10.04
N THR A 117 5.83 9.89 -10.00
CA THR A 117 6.30 10.84 -11.02
C THR A 117 7.82 10.98 -10.99
N GLU A 118 8.42 11.09 -9.80
CA GLU A 118 9.87 11.18 -9.61
C GLU A 118 10.59 9.89 -10.04
N ALA A 119 9.95 8.74 -9.83
CA ALA A 119 10.43 7.45 -10.31
C ALA A 119 10.22 7.23 -11.82
N GLY A 120 9.61 8.19 -12.53
CA GLY A 120 9.30 8.09 -13.96
C GLY A 120 8.20 7.07 -14.31
N ALA A 121 7.46 6.59 -13.31
CA ALA A 121 6.36 5.64 -13.49
C ALA A 121 5.12 6.31 -14.08
N LEU A 122 4.92 7.59 -13.76
CA LEU A 122 3.93 8.43 -14.39
C LEU A 122 4.66 9.31 -15.40
N GLU A 123 4.33 9.18 -16.69
CA GLU A 123 4.82 10.10 -17.71
C GLU A 123 4.54 11.53 -17.25
N LYS A 124 5.55 12.41 -17.32
CA LYS A 124 5.49 13.78 -16.79
C LYS A 124 4.52 14.70 -17.56
N ASP A 125 3.70 14.16 -18.46
CA ASP A 125 2.86 14.90 -19.40
C ASP A 125 1.39 14.47 -19.31
N ARG A 126 0.62 15.20 -18.51
CA ARG A 126 -0.35 16.20 -19.00
C ARG A 126 -1.14 16.70 -17.80
N ALA A 127 -1.20 18.01 -17.67
CA ALA A 127 -2.20 18.69 -16.86
C ALA A 127 -3.57 18.08 -17.13
N HIS A 128 -4.03 17.19 -16.25
CA HIS A 128 -5.38 16.70 -16.25
C HIS A 128 -6.18 17.68 -15.38
N PRO A 129 -7.06 18.52 -15.96
CA PRO A 129 -7.82 19.52 -15.21
C PRO A 129 -8.83 18.91 -14.22
N ALA A 130 -8.86 17.59 -14.06
CA ALA A 130 -9.73 16.88 -13.11
C ALA A 130 -9.25 17.00 -11.65
N LEU A 131 -7.99 17.37 -11.40
CA LEU A 131 -7.46 17.55 -10.04
C LEU A 131 -7.61 18.99 -9.51
N THR A 132 -8.05 19.94 -10.35
CA THR A 132 -8.38 21.31 -9.93
C THR A 132 -9.85 21.44 -9.52
N GLY A 133 -10.21 20.87 -8.37
CA GLY A 133 -11.31 21.38 -7.55
C GLY A 133 -12.73 21.40 -8.11
N VAL A 134 -13.14 20.41 -8.91
CA VAL A 134 -14.57 20.23 -9.23
C VAL A 134 -15.11 19.06 -8.41
N ALA A 135 -15.93 19.37 -7.40
CA ALA A 135 -16.74 18.35 -6.73
C ALA A 135 -17.59 17.62 -7.79
N PRO A 136 -17.66 16.28 -7.77
CA PRO A 136 -18.50 15.57 -8.73
C PRO A 136 -19.93 16.07 -8.57
N GLN A 137 -20.47 16.68 -9.63
CA GLN A 137 -21.91 16.91 -9.69
C GLN A 137 -22.56 15.55 -9.91
N ASP A 138 -23.54 15.27 -9.06
CA ASP A 138 -24.37 14.08 -9.11
C ASP A 138 -24.79 13.77 -10.55
N GLY A 139 -24.36 12.63 -11.11
CA GLY A 139 -24.96 12.13 -12.34
C GLY A 139 -24.12 11.24 -13.26
N ASP A 140 -22.79 11.30 -13.25
CA ASP A 140 -22.01 10.57 -14.25
C ASP A 140 -21.19 9.41 -13.64
N ALA A 141 -21.81 8.24 -13.69
CA ALA A 141 -21.12 6.96 -13.72
C ALA A 141 -20.23 6.90 -14.98
N ALA A 142 -19.03 7.46 -14.89
CA ALA A 142 -18.02 7.36 -15.95
C ALA A 142 -17.40 5.96 -15.90
N ARG A 143 -18.02 5.06 -16.68
CA ARG A 143 -17.39 3.84 -17.21
C ARG A 143 -16.02 4.18 -17.77
N ILE A 144 -14.96 3.66 -17.17
CA ILE A 144 -13.67 3.48 -17.84
C ILE A 144 -13.41 1.99 -17.91
N VAL A 145 -14.00 1.36 -18.93
CA VAL A 145 -13.48 0.14 -19.54
C VAL A 145 -13.70 0.29 -21.03
N THR A 146 -12.62 0.50 -21.76
CA THR A 146 -12.19 -0.38 -22.86
C THR A 146 -10.82 0.06 -23.31
N ALA A 147 -9.82 -0.76 -22.99
CA ALA A 147 -8.66 -0.93 -23.84
C ALA A 147 -9.08 -1.71 -25.09
N ALA A 148 -8.59 -1.29 -26.26
CA ALA A 148 -7.95 -2.11 -27.30
C ALA A 148 -8.22 -1.58 -28.72
N GLU A 149 -7.10 -1.43 -29.44
CA GLU A 149 -6.83 -1.16 -30.87
C GLU A 149 -7.15 0.23 -31.46
#